data_AF-A0A9P6XQ26-F1
#
_entry.id   AF-A0A9P6XQ26-F1
#
_cell.length_a   1.000
_cell.length_b   1.000
_cell.length_c   1.000
_cell.angle_alpha   90.00
_cell.angle_beta   90.00
_cell.angle_gamma   90.00
#
_symmetry.space_group_name_H-M   'P 1'
#
loop_
_entity.id
_entity.type
_entity.pdbx_description
1 polymer ?
#
loop_
_entity_poly.entity_id
_entity_poly.type
_entity_poly.pdbx_seq_one_letter_code
_entity_poly.pdbx_strand_id
1 'polypeptide(L)'
;MQQQLHAVIGGQREMARRHDAGELSYRIDASAFPGEYGLMVQETNALVGGHVQTLHDVLDVVQQYAVGDLSHDIARNPDQSRPHQRRDQAAGQRRRRRRFQPPWRRPALRS
;
A
#
# COMPACT_ATOMS: atom_id res chain seq x y z
N MET A 1 -10.66 -27.79 4.68
CA MET A 1 -10.05 -27.07 3.54
C MET A 1 -11.08 -26.62 2.52
N GLN A 2 -11.76 -27.51 1.80
CA GLN A 2 -12.73 -27.12 0.75
C GLN A 2 -13.87 -26.20 1.23
N GLN A 3 -14.38 -26.43 2.45
CA GLN A 3 -15.40 -25.57 3.07
C GLN A 3 -14.91 -24.13 3.28
N GLN A 4 -13.65 -23.94 3.69
CA GLN A 4 -13.08 -22.61 3.95
C GLN A 4 -12.89 -21.84 2.63
N LEU A 5 -12.44 -22.51 1.57
CA LEU A 5 -12.38 -21.93 0.22
C LEU A 5 -13.76 -21.47 -0.26
N HIS A 6 -14.79 -22.30 -0.12
CA HIS A 6 -16.15 -21.92 -0.50
C HIS A 6 -16.68 -20.75 0.34
N ALA A 7 -16.34 -20.69 1.63
CA ALA A 7 -16.72 -19.58 2.48
C ALA A 7 -16.06 -18.26 2.04
N VAL A 8 -14.76 -18.27 1.68
CA VAL A 8 -14.07 -17.08 1.16
C VAL A 8 -14.68 -16.63 -0.17
N ILE A 9 -14.95 -17.57 -1.10
CA ILE A 9 -15.62 -17.28 -2.37
C ILE A 9 -17.02 -16.69 -2.12
N GLY A 10 -17.76 -17.22 -1.16
CA GLY A 10 -19.06 -16.70 -0.75
C GLY A 10 -18.97 -15.26 -0.25
N GLY A 11 -18.01 -14.98 0.63
CA GLY A 11 -17.75 -13.62 1.13
C GLY A 11 -17.39 -12.64 0.00
N GLN A 12 -16.53 -13.05 -0.94
CA GLN A 12 -16.16 -12.21 -2.09
C GLN A 12 -17.35 -11.91 -3.00
N ARG A 13 -18.21 -12.90 -3.27
CA ARG A 13 -19.44 -12.72 -4.05
C ARG A 13 -20.42 -11.78 -3.36
N GLU A 14 -20.56 -11.89 -2.04
CA GLU A 14 -21.41 -10.97 -1.26
C GLU A 14 -20.85 -9.55 -1.26
N MET A 15 -19.53 -9.38 -1.14
CA MET A 15 -18.90 -8.07 -1.26
C MET A 15 -19.19 -7.44 -2.62
N ALA A 16 -19.00 -8.18 -3.71
CA ALA A 16 -19.30 -7.70 -5.06
C ALA A 16 -20.77 -7.28 -5.19
N ARG A 17 -21.71 -8.14 -4.77
CA ARG A 17 -23.15 -7.85 -4.83
C ARG A 17 -23.52 -6.56 -4.08
N ARG A 18 -22.93 -6.35 -2.90
CA ARG A 18 -23.16 -5.15 -2.08
C ARG A 18 -22.55 -3.90 -2.72
N HIS A 19 -21.36 -4.01 -3.29
CA HIS A 19 -20.70 -2.89 -3.97
C HIS A 19 -21.44 -2.48 -5.24
N ASP A 20 -21.94 -3.45 -6.01
CA ASP A 20 -22.82 -3.20 -7.16
C ASP A 20 -24.13 -2.50 -6.75
N ALA A 21 -24.60 -2.76 -5.52
CA ALA A 21 -25.77 -2.09 -4.93
C ALA A 21 -25.44 -0.73 -4.28
N GLY A 22 -24.19 -0.28 -4.31
CA GLY A 22 -23.74 1.00 -3.75
C GLY A 22 -23.22 0.95 -2.31
N GLU A 23 -23.22 -0.21 -1.65
CA GLU A 23 -22.64 -0.40 -0.31
C GLU A 23 -21.09 -0.53 -0.35
N LEU A 24 -20.39 0.47 -0.89
CA LEU A 24 -18.93 0.43 -1.13
C LEU A 24 -18.08 0.26 0.15
N SER A 25 -18.63 0.59 1.32
CA SER A 25 -17.96 0.41 2.62
C SER A 25 -18.00 -1.03 3.14
N TYR A 26 -18.82 -1.92 2.56
CA TYR A 26 -18.94 -3.28 3.05
C TYR A 26 -17.62 -4.05 2.93
N ARG A 27 -17.24 -4.76 3.99
CA ARG A 27 -16.06 -5.64 4.05
C ARG A 27 -16.46 -7.00 4.62
N ILE A 28 -15.74 -8.04 4.23
CA ILE A 28 -15.94 -9.39 4.77
C ILE A 28 -15.34 -9.43 6.18
N ASP A 29 -16.02 -10.05 7.14
CA ASP A 29 -15.45 -10.30 8.46
C ASP A 29 -14.33 -11.34 8.38
N ALA A 30 -13.08 -10.88 8.43
CA ALA A 30 -11.92 -11.76 8.37
C ALA A 30 -11.77 -12.66 9.61
N SER A 31 -12.34 -12.28 10.75
CA SER A 31 -12.23 -13.06 11.99
C SER A 31 -13.00 -14.38 11.92
N ALA A 32 -13.95 -14.50 10.99
CA ALA A 32 -14.68 -15.71 10.69
C ALA A 32 -13.84 -16.79 9.99
N PHE A 33 -12.62 -16.46 9.53
CA PHE A 33 -11.77 -17.35 8.73
C PHE A 33 -10.45 -17.65 9.45
N PRO A 34 -10.16 -18.92 9.80
CA PRO A 34 -8.93 -19.29 10.48
C PRO A 34 -7.72 -19.32 9.54
N GLY A 35 -6.55 -18.90 10.07
CA GLY A 35 -5.26 -19.01 9.40
C GLY A 35 -5.15 -18.22 8.10
N GLU A 36 -4.53 -18.81 7.08
CA GLU A 36 -4.26 -18.17 5.78
C GLU A 36 -5.53 -17.69 5.06
N TYR A 37 -6.70 -18.28 5.34
CA TYR A 37 -7.96 -17.81 4.78
C TYR A 37 -8.39 -16.45 5.36
N GLY A 38 -8.15 -16.24 6.65
CA GLY A 38 -8.38 -14.94 7.30
C GLY A 38 -7.43 -13.88 6.74
N LEU A 39 -6.16 -14.23 6.54
CA LEU A 39 -5.20 -13.34 5.90
C LEU A 39 -5.64 -12.95 4.48
N MET A 40 -6.08 -13.91 3.67
CA MET A 40 -6.58 -13.65 2.31
C MET A 40 -7.78 -12.69 2.30
N VAL A 41 -8.69 -12.83 3.27
CA VAL A 41 -9.83 -11.92 3.42
C VAL A 41 -9.37 -10.52 3.87
N GLN A 42 -8.41 -10.43 4.80
CA GLN A 42 -7.82 -9.14 5.22
C GLN A 42 -7.15 -8.42 4.06
N GLU A 43 -6.33 -9.12 3.27
CA GLU A 43 -5.66 -8.55 2.10
C GLU A 43 -6.66 -8.09 1.04
N THR A 44 -7.72 -8.88 0.79
CA THR A 44 -8.82 -8.49 -0.11
C THR A 44 -9.51 -7.22 0.39
N ASN A 45 -9.84 -7.15 1.69
CA ASN A 45 -10.46 -5.98 2.29
C ASN A 45 -9.58 -4.72 2.18
N ALA A 46 -8.27 -4.87 2.39
CA ALA A 46 -7.31 -3.78 2.28
C ALA A 46 -7.20 -3.26 0.83
N LEU A 47 -7.10 -4.17 -0.14
CA LEU A 47 -7.04 -3.83 -1.56
C LEU A 47 -8.28 -3.03 -1.99
N VAL A 48 -9.47 -3.54 -1.69
CA VAL A 48 -10.73 -2.87 -2.04
C VAL A 48 -10.89 -1.56 -1.27
N GLY A 49 -10.47 -1.52 0.01
CA GLY A 49 -10.39 -0.31 0.82
C GLY A 49 -9.60 0.82 0.15
N GLY A 50 -8.40 0.52 -0.35
CA GLY A 50 -7.57 1.50 -1.05
C GLY A 50 -8.22 2.06 -2.32
N HIS A 51 -8.93 1.22 -3.07
CA HIS A 51 -9.64 1.66 -4.28
C HIS A 51 -10.83 2.56 -3.95
N VAL A 52 -11.64 2.20 -2.95
CA VAL A 52 -12.75 3.04 -2.48
C VAL A 52 -12.24 4.39 -1.97
N GLN A 53 -11.13 4.40 -1.23
CA GLN A 53 -10.52 5.66 -0.80
C GLN A 53 -10.09 6.52 -1.99
N THR A 54 -9.42 5.92 -2.99
CA THR A 54 -9.02 6.65 -4.20
C THR A 54 -10.24 7.25 -4.93
N LEU A 55 -11.36 6.53 -4.99
CA LEU A 55 -12.61 7.06 -5.57
C LEU A 55 -13.16 8.25 -4.78
N HIS A 56 -13.11 8.21 -3.44
CA HIS A 56 -13.51 9.35 -2.62
C HIS A 56 -12.59 10.55 -2.85
N ASP A 57 -11.27 10.36 -2.89
CA ASP A 57 -10.32 11.44 -3.12
C ASP A 57 -10.56 12.12 -4.48
N VAL A 58 -10.91 11.34 -5.52
CA VAL A 58 -11.29 11.87 -6.83
C VAL A 58 -12.60 12.66 -6.75
N LEU A 59 -13.61 12.14 -6.06
CA LEU A 59 -14.90 12.84 -5.88
C LEU A 59 -14.73 14.17 -5.15
N ASP A 60 -13.86 14.24 -4.15
CA ASP A 60 -13.58 15.48 -3.41
C ASP A 60 -12.98 16.55 -4.32
N VAL A 61 -12.05 16.19 -5.21
CA VAL A 61 -11.48 17.12 -6.20
C VAL A 61 -12.54 17.56 -7.21
N VAL A 62 -13.35 16.64 -7.74
CA VAL A 62 -14.43 16.98 -8.68
C VAL A 62 -15.45 17.93 -8.05
N GLN A 63 -15.80 17.74 -6.77
CA GLN A 63 -16.70 18.64 -6.04
C GLN A 63 -16.11 20.06 -5.90
N GLN A 64 -14.82 20.18 -5.61
CA GLN A 64 -14.14 21.48 -5.54
C GLN A 64 -14.12 22.18 -6.90
N TYR A 65 -13.88 21.43 -7.98
CA TYR A 65 -13.90 21.97 -9.33
C TYR A 65 -15.30 22.46 -9.72
N ALA A 66 -16.35 21.76 -9.29
CA ALA A 66 -17.74 22.16 -9.55
C ALA A 66 -18.12 23.50 -8.89
N VAL A 67 -17.46 23.90 -7.79
CA VAL A 67 -17.66 25.20 -7.13
C VAL A 67 -16.63 26.25 -7.57
N GLY A 68 -15.80 25.94 -8.58
CA GLY A 68 -14.81 26.84 -9.17
C GLY A 68 -13.47 26.89 -8.44
N ASP A 69 -13.24 26.03 -7.45
CA ASP A 69 -11.97 25.94 -6.74
C ASP A 69 -11.07 24.89 -7.42
N LEU A 70 -10.08 25.37 -8.18
CA LEU A 70 -9.11 24.54 -8.90
C LEU A 70 -7.78 24.39 -8.13
N SER A 71 -7.75 24.75 -6.85
CA SER A 71 -6.50 24.77 -6.06
C SER A 71 -5.99 23.38 -5.67
N HIS A 72 -6.87 22.37 -5.64
CA HIS A 72 -6.48 20.98 -5.39
C HIS A 72 -6.23 20.24 -6.70
N ASP A 73 -5.00 19.78 -6.88
CA ASP A 73 -4.71 18.67 -7.78
C ASP A 73 -5.08 17.36 -7.08
N ILE A 74 -5.53 16.37 -7.87
CA ILE A 74 -5.62 14.99 -7.38
C ILE A 74 -4.24 14.63 -6.82
N ALA A 75 -4.17 14.55 -5.48
CA ALA A 75 -2.94 14.22 -4.79
C ALA A 75 -2.37 12.97 -5.46
N ARG A 76 -1.17 13.09 -6.02
CA ARG A 76 -0.52 11.99 -6.70
C ARG A 76 -0.37 10.87 -5.67
N ASN A 77 -1.17 9.83 -5.85
CA ASN A 77 -1.36 8.76 -4.89
C ASN A 77 0.01 8.33 -4.35
N PRO A 78 0.32 8.54 -3.05
CA PRO A 78 1.67 8.36 -2.53
C PRO A 78 2.17 6.90 -2.63
N ASP A 79 1.28 5.94 -2.90
CA ASP A 79 1.62 4.53 -3.13
C ASP A 79 2.40 4.30 -4.46
N GLN A 80 2.14 5.10 -5.49
CA GLN A 80 2.88 5.07 -6.76
C GLN A 80 4.18 5.90 -6.72
N SER A 81 4.45 6.62 -5.64
CA SER A 81 5.72 7.33 -5.44
C SER A 81 6.85 6.36 -5.02
N ARG A 82 7.29 5.55 -5.99
CA ARG A 82 8.62 4.93 -6.16
C ARG A 82 9.32 4.35 -4.90
N PRO A 83 9.16 3.05 -4.61
CA PRO A 83 10.14 2.32 -3.78
C PRO A 83 11.53 2.17 -4.44
N HIS A 84 11.65 2.41 -5.75
CA HIS A 84 12.91 2.20 -6.49
C HIS A 84 13.91 3.37 -6.41
N GLN A 85 13.49 4.59 -6.05
CA GLN A 85 14.41 5.75 -6.05
C GLN A 85 15.25 5.86 -4.76
N ARG A 86 14.85 5.18 -3.68
CA ARG A 86 15.59 5.13 -2.41
C ARG A 86 16.75 4.13 -2.41
N ARG A 87 16.67 3.03 -3.18
CA ARG A 87 17.75 2.02 -3.25
C ARG A 87 19.01 2.57 -3.94
N ASP A 88 18.84 3.38 -4.98
CA ASP A 88 19.97 3.91 -5.75
C ASP A 88 20.74 5.01 -4.99
N GLN A 89 20.04 5.83 -4.20
CA GLN A 89 20.68 6.86 -3.38
C GLN A 89 21.47 6.26 -2.20
N ALA A 90 21.00 5.16 -1.60
CA ALA A 90 21.70 4.46 -0.52
C ALA A 90 22.96 3.73 -1.01
N ALA A 91 22.95 3.20 -2.24
CA ALA A 91 24.11 2.54 -2.85
C ALA A 91 25.22 3.54 -3.22
N GLY A 92 24.86 4.74 -3.68
CA GLY A 92 25.81 5.82 -3.98
C GLY A 92 26.53 6.37 -2.74
N GLN A 93 25.81 6.50 -1.61
CA GLN A 93 26.36 7.01 -0.36
C GLN A 93 27.31 6.02 0.34
N ARG A 94 27.04 4.70 0.23
CA ARG A 94 27.95 3.66 0.77
C ARG A 94 29.26 3.53 0.00
N ARG A 95 29.28 3.78 -1.32
CA ARG A 95 30.52 3.79 -2.12
C ARG A 95 31.42 4.98 -1.80
N ARG A 96 30.85 6.15 -1.49
CA ARG A 96 31.64 7.35 -1.11
C ARG A 96 32.30 7.22 0.28
N ARG A 97 31.67 6.53 1.23
CA ARG A 97 32.24 6.32 2.58
C ARG A 97 33.42 5.34 2.62
N ARG A 98 33.63 4.49 1.60
CA ARG A 98 34.77 3.56 1.54
C ARG A 98 36.03 4.11 0.86
N ARG A 99 36.01 5.33 0.31
CA ARG A 99 37.14 5.88 -0.47
C ARG A 99 38.01 6.90 0.26
N PHE A 100 37.82 7.10 1.57
CA PHE A 100 38.69 7.99 2.35
C PHE A 100 38.96 7.40 3.74
N GLN A 101 40.00 6.57 3.85
CA GLN A 101 40.69 6.31 5.12
C GLN A 101 41.90 7.25 5.20
N PRO A 102 42.01 8.13 6.21
CA PRO A 102 43.19 8.97 6.40
C PRO A 102 44.42 8.12 6.79
N PRO A 103 45.64 8.51 6.34
CA PRO A 103 46.85 7.67 6.44
C PRO A 103 47.34 7.35 7.87
N TRP A 104 46.77 7.97 8.90
CA TRP A 104 47.23 7.86 10.29
C TRP A 104 46.45 6.81 11.14
N ARG A 105 45.47 6.10 10.56
CA ARG A 105 44.70 5.02 11.24
C ARG A 105 45.18 3.61 10.87
N ARG A 106 46.50 3.37 10.82
CA ARG A 106 47.04 2.00 10.79
C ARG A 106 47.51 1.60 12.19
N PRO A 107 47.02 0.49 12.78
CA PRO A 107 47.58 -0.03 14.02
C PRO A 107 49.01 -0.51 13.75
N ALA A 108 49.96 -0.05 14.56
CA ALA A 108 51.33 -0.55 14.53
C ALA A 108 51.33 -2.04 14.89
N LEU A 109 51.81 -2.88 13.97
CA LEU A 109 52.13 -4.27 14.24
C LEU A 109 53.30 -4.26 15.24
N ARG A 110 53.00 -4.60 16.51
CA ARG A 110 54.00 -4.76 17.56
C ARG A 110 54.65 -6.13 17.36
N SER A 111 55.98 -6.13 17.21
CA SER A 111 56.83 -7.32 17.26
C SER A 111 56.78 -8.01 18.62
#